data_AF-A0A2S7QBP0-F1
#
_entry.id   AF-A0A2S7QBP0-F1
#
_cell.length_a   1.000
_cell.length_b   1.000
_cell.length_c   1.000
_cell.angle_alpha   90.00
_cell.angle_beta   90.00
_cell.angle_gamma   90.00
#
_symmetry.space_group_name_H-M   'P 1'
#
loop_
_entity.id
_entity.type
_entity.pdbx_description
1 polymer ?
#
loop_
_entity_poly.entity_id
_entity_poly.type
_entity_poly.pdbx_seq_one_letter_code
_entity_poly.pdbx_strand_id
1 'polypeptide(L)'
;MYIEDLAGILQTNLTTAKQRYTHRRHRIEISLFCHLAIFSANRPSALLKLRHGDMAVNLLWNPYSEPHRILIEFMYEFTKKYLGTKDT
;
A
#
# COMPACT_ATOMS: atom_id res chain seq x y z
N MET A 1 1.19 -12.73 8.29
CA MET A 1 2.14 -12.46 7.19
C MET A 1 3.17 -11.52 7.75
N TYR A 2 4.42 -11.97 7.81
CA TYR A 2 5.52 -11.11 8.27
C TYR A 2 5.89 -10.10 7.17
N ILE A 3 6.65 -9.06 7.53
CA ILE A 3 7.01 -7.99 6.59
C ILE A 3 7.90 -8.55 5.47
N GLU A 4 8.75 -9.51 5.80
CA GLU A 4 9.67 -10.21 4.90
C GLU A 4 8.90 -11.04 3.86
N ASP A 5 7.83 -11.73 4.28
CA ASP A 5 6.96 -12.48 3.39
C ASP A 5 6.29 -11.54 2.36
N LEU A 6 5.81 -10.38 2.83
CA LEU A 6 5.22 -9.39 1.95
C LEU A 6 6.24 -8.86 0.96
N ALA A 7 7.45 -8.53 1.40
CA ALA A 7 8.51 -8.05 0.52
C ALA A 7 8.78 -9.05 -0.61
N GLY A 8 8.85 -10.34 -0.30
CA GLY A 8 9.01 -11.41 -1.29
C GLY A 8 7.83 -11.51 -2.27
N ILE A 9 6.59 -11.41 -1.77
CA ILE A 9 5.38 -11.43 -2.60
C ILE A 9 5.35 -10.21 -3.54
N LEU A 10 5.61 -9.02 -3.02
CA LEU A 10 5.62 -7.78 -3.79
C LEU A 10 6.72 -7.79 -4.85
N GLN A 11 7.94 -8.19 -4.47
CA GLN A 11 9.05 -8.32 -5.40
C GLN A 11 8.69 -9.29 -6.52
N THR A 12 8.12 -10.45 -6.20
CA THR A 12 7.70 -11.44 -7.19
C THR A 12 6.62 -10.89 -8.13
N ASN A 13 5.58 -10.24 -7.59
CA ASN A 13 4.49 -9.67 -8.38
C ASN A 13 4.96 -8.58 -9.34
N LEU A 14 5.90 -7.75 -8.90
CA LEU A 14 6.42 -6.62 -9.69
C LEU A 14 7.45 -7.07 -10.74
N THR A 15 8.31 -8.04 -10.41
CA THR A 15 9.44 -8.43 -11.29
C THR A 15 9.10 -9.57 -12.25
N THR A 16 8.18 -10.46 -11.87
CA THR A 16 7.99 -11.71 -12.62
C THR A 16 6.84 -11.60 -13.62
N ALA A 17 7.11 -11.90 -14.89
CA ALA A 17 6.09 -11.98 -15.95
C ALA A 17 5.26 -13.29 -15.91
N LYS A 18 5.70 -14.28 -15.11
CA LYS A 18 5.05 -15.61 -15.02
C LYS A 18 3.64 -15.55 -14.43
N GLN A 19 3.38 -14.63 -13.49
CA GLN A 19 2.01 -14.37 -13.07
C GLN A 19 1.26 -13.60 -14.16
N ARG A 20 0.32 -14.28 -14.82
CA ARG A 20 -0.53 -13.68 -15.84
C ARG A 20 -1.67 -12.95 -15.15
N TYR A 21 -1.53 -11.64 -15.06
CA TYR A 21 -2.67 -10.76 -14.82
C TYR A 21 -3.29 -10.40 -16.16
N THR A 22 -4.61 -10.44 -16.26
CA THR A 22 -5.35 -10.06 -17.47
C THR A 22 -4.99 -8.65 -17.93
N HIS A 23 -4.73 -7.74 -16.98
CA HIS A 23 -4.22 -6.40 -17.25
C HIS A 23 -3.00 -6.09 -16.40
N ARG A 24 -2.00 -5.43 -16.99
CA ARG A 24 -0.77 -4.99 -16.29
C ARG A 24 -1.07 -4.11 -15.07
N ARG A 25 -2.15 -3.32 -15.13
CA ARG A 25 -2.59 -2.46 -14.02
C ARG A 25 -2.92 -3.22 -12.73
N HIS A 26 -3.44 -4.45 -12.84
CA HIS A 26 -3.76 -5.28 -11.67
C HIS A 26 -2.54 -5.59 -10.82
N ARG A 27 -1.33 -5.67 -11.42
CA ARG A 27 -0.08 -5.88 -10.69
C ARG A 27 0.17 -4.76 -9.68
N ILE A 28 -0.01 -3.52 -10.11
CA ILE A 28 0.21 -2.32 -9.31
C ILE A 28 -0.86 -2.23 -8.22
N GLU A 29 -2.12 -2.48 -8.59
CA GLU A 29 -3.25 -2.42 -7.66
C GLU A 29 -3.15 -3.47 -6.54
N ILE A 30 -2.80 -4.72 -6.88
CA ILE A 30 -2.62 -5.79 -5.89
C ILE A 30 -1.40 -5.52 -5.02
N SER A 31 -0.31 -5.03 -5.61
CA SER A 31 0.89 -4.69 -4.84
C SER A 31 0.60 -3.58 -3.82
N LEU A 32 -0.14 -2.55 -4.24
CA LEU A 32 -0.58 -1.47 -3.35
C LEU A 32 -1.51 -2.01 -2.26
N PHE A 33 -2.50 -2.82 -2.63
CA PHE A 33 -3.45 -3.41 -1.68
C PHE A 33 -2.74 -4.25 -0.60
N CYS A 34 -1.80 -5.12 -0.99
CA CYS A 34 -1.04 -5.94 -0.05
C CYS A 34 -0.18 -5.08 0.89
N HIS A 35 0.40 -3.99 0.39
CA HIS A 35 1.17 -3.05 1.20
C HIS A 35 0.30 -2.35 2.25
N LEU A 36 -0.87 -1.86 1.85
CA LEU A 36 -1.80 -1.17 2.75
C LEU A 36 -2.47 -2.13 3.75
N ALA A 37 -2.66 -3.41 3.37
CA ALA A 37 -3.31 -4.41 4.23
C ALA A 37 -2.53 -4.74 5.50
N ILE A 38 -1.20 -4.67 5.46
CA ILE A 38 -0.38 -4.80 6.67
C ILE A 38 -0.70 -3.68 7.65
N PHE A 39 -0.74 -2.43 7.18
CA PHE A 39 -1.01 -1.27 8.02
C PHE A 39 -2.45 -1.23 8.54
N SER A 40 -3.42 -1.80 7.81
CA SER A 40 -4.81 -1.87 8.25
C SER A 40 -5.13 -3.08 9.15
N ALA A 41 -4.12 -3.84 9.57
CA ALA A 41 -4.28 -5.09 10.32
C ALA A 41 -5.20 -6.12 9.61
N ASN A 42 -5.12 -6.19 8.29
CA ASN A 42 -5.96 -7.01 7.42
C ASN A 42 -7.47 -6.75 7.57
N ARG A 43 -7.89 -5.52 7.89
CA ARG A 43 -9.31 -5.14 7.84
C ARG A 43 -9.64 -4.69 6.41
N PRO A 44 -10.40 -5.45 5.60
CA PRO A 44 -10.66 -5.07 4.21
C PRO A 44 -11.56 -3.83 4.12
N SER A 45 -12.51 -3.70 5.06
CA SER A 45 -13.43 -2.56 5.15
C SER A 45 -12.71 -1.21 5.34
N ALA A 46 -11.55 -1.24 5.97
CA ALA A 46 -10.66 -0.11 6.14
C ALA A 46 -10.05 0.33 4.79
N LEU A 47 -9.49 -0.61 4.03
CA LEU A 47 -8.88 -0.34 2.73
C LEU A 47 -9.90 0.13 1.70
N LEU A 48 -11.09 -0.49 1.70
CA LEU A 48 -12.18 -0.13 0.77
C LEU A 48 -12.76 1.26 1.02
N LYS A 49 -12.52 1.85 2.21
CA LYS A 49 -12.95 3.20 2.55
C LYS A 49 -11.92 4.27 2.22
N LEU A 50 -10.70 3.89 1.83
CA LEU A 50 -9.65 4.84 1.45
C LEU A 50 -10.09 5.63 0.20
N ARG A 51 -10.08 6.95 0.31
CA ARG A 51 -10.42 7.89 -0.77
C ARG A 51 -9.19 8.68 -1.20
N HIS A 52 -9.28 9.35 -2.35
CA HIS A 52 -8.21 10.23 -2.81
C HIS A 52 -7.87 11.35 -1.80
N GLY A 53 -8.86 11.85 -1.06
CA GLY A 53 -8.64 12.84 0.00
C GLY A 53 -7.84 12.33 1.20
N ASP A 54 -7.72 11.01 1.36
CA ASP A 54 -6.96 10.38 2.44
C ASP A 54 -5.49 10.14 2.04
N MET A 55 -5.08 10.61 0.87
CA MET A 55 -3.71 10.50 0.36
C MET A 55 -3.08 11.89 0.21
N ALA A 56 -1.90 12.06 0.79
CA ALA A 56 -1.06 13.24 0.56
C ALA A 56 0.14 12.85 -0.30
N VAL A 57 0.41 13.63 -1.34
CA VAL A 57 1.58 13.44 -2.21
C VAL A 57 2.54 14.58 -1.96
N ASN A 58 3.66 14.27 -1.30
CA ASN A 58 4.66 15.23 -0.91
C ASN A 58 5.93 15.04 -1.74
N LEU A 59 6.45 16.13 -2.28
CA LEU A 59 7.74 16.12 -2.98
C LEU A 59 8.85 16.33 -1.96
N LEU A 60 9.63 15.29 -1.70
CA LEU A 60 10.79 15.39 -0.83
C LEU A 60 11.95 16.00 -1.61
N TRP A 61 12.28 17.25 -1.25
CA TRP A 61 13.47 17.91 -1.74
C TRP A 61 14.70 17.32 -1.05
N ASN A 62 15.63 16.79 -1.84
CA ASN A 62 16.95 16.40 -1.36
C ASN A 62 18.01 17.20 -2.11
N PRO A 63 18.73 18.13 -1.45
CA PRO A 63 19.78 18.92 -2.09
C PRO A 63 20.97 18.07 -2.58
N TYR A 64 21.09 16.82 -2.14
CA TYR A 64 22.20 15.93 -2.48
C TYR A 64 21.81 14.77 -3.42
N SER A 65 20.52 14.61 -3.76
CA SER A 65 20.09 13.57 -4.71
C SER A 65 19.10 14.10 -5.74
N GLU A 66 19.56 14.24 -6.98
CA GLU A 66 18.66 14.16 -8.13
C GLU A 66 18.32 12.67 -8.37
N PRO A 67 17.04 12.28 -8.57
CA PRO A 67 15.83 13.10 -8.69
C PRO A 67 15.08 13.29 -7.35
N HIS A 68 14.16 14.27 -7.32
CA HIS A 68 13.21 14.45 -6.21
C HIS A 68 12.46 13.16 -5.91
N ARG A 69 12.33 12.83 -4.62
CA ARG A 69 11.60 11.62 -4.19
C ARG A 69 10.14 11.99 -3.95
N ILE A 70 9.22 11.27 -4.57
CA ILE A 70 7.79 11.41 -4.29
C ILE A 70 7.47 10.55 -3.08
N LEU A 71 6.99 11.18 -2.00
CA LEU A 71 6.44 10.50 -0.83
C LEU A 71 4.91 10.51 -0.96
N ILE A 72 4.31 9.32 -0.93
CA ILE A 72 2.86 9.17 -0.88
C ILE A 72 2.50 8.73 0.54
N GLU A 73 1.84 9.61 1.28
CA GLU A 73 1.40 9.36 2.65
C GLU A 73 -0.09 9.01 2.66
N PHE A 74 -0.42 7.94 3.36
CA PHE A 74 -1.80 7.51 3.56
C PHE A 74 -2.26 7.94 4.95
N MET A 75 -3.15 8.93 4.98
CA MET A 75 -3.76 9.44 6.19
C MET A 75 -4.91 8.53 6.57
N TYR A 76 -4.61 7.50 7.37
CA TYR A 76 -5.59 6.55 7.84
C TYR A 76 -6.48 7.13 8.95
N GLU A 77 -7.11 8.29 8.75
CA GLU A 77 -8.01 8.91 9.74
C GLU A 77 -9.09 7.92 10.20
N PHE A 78 -9.56 7.05 9.29
CA PHE A 78 -10.53 6.03 9.62
C PHE A 78 -9.97 4.92 10.53
N THR A 79 -8.67 4.55 10.47
CA THR A 79 -8.11 3.46 11.30
C THR A 79 -8.12 3.79 12.77
N LYS A 80 -8.04 5.09 13.12
CA LYS A 80 -8.12 5.54 14.51
C LYS A 80 -9.48 5.24 15.15
N LYS A 81 -10.56 5.15 14.36
CA LYS A 81 -11.88 4.68 14.82
C LYS A 81 -11.93 3.18 15.11
N TYR A 82 -10.98 2.40 14.58
CA TYR A 82 -10.94 0.94 14.68
C TYR A 82 -9.96 0.44 15.76
N LEU A 83 -9.67 1.24 16.78
CA LEU A 83 -8.96 0.81 18.00
C LEU A 83 -9.77 -0.22 18.84
N GLY A 84 -10.98 -0.60 18.40
CA GLY A 84 -11.76 -1.69 18.99
C GLY A 84 -11.24 -3.09 18.61
N THR A 85 -11.69 -4.09 19.36
CA THR A 85 -11.43 -5.51 19.11
C THR A 85 -11.77 -5.90 17.68
N LYS A 86 -10.96 -6.78 17.10
CA LYS A 86 -11.21 -7.35 15.77
C LYS A 86 -12.53 -8.14 15.86
N ASP A 87 -13.49 -7.84 15.00
CA ASP A 87 -14.72 -8.64 14.93
C ASP A 87 -14.32 -10.10 14.69
N THR A 88 -14.67 -10.94 15.66
CA THR A 88 -14.55 -12.41 15.65
C THR A 88 -15.52 -13.04 14.68
#